data_AF-A0A1J1JKR9-F1
#
_entry.id   AF-A0A1J1JKR9-F1
#
_cell.length_a   1.000
_cell.length_b   1.000
_cell.length_c   1.000
_cell.angle_alpha   90.00
_cell.angle_beta   90.00
_cell.angle_gamma   90.00
#
_symmetry.space_group_name_H-M   'P 1'
#
loop_
_entity.id
_entity.type
_entity.pdbx_description
1 polymer ?
#
loop_
_entity_poly.entity_id
_entity_poly.type
_entity_poly.pdbx_seq_one_letter_code
_entity_poly.pdbx_strand_id
1 'polypeptide(L)'
;MQTTDTTQFLAPDLVKDDWNFLEVWVDSMQSPPYILLLLGDKMEGCYIFDPSERYSLVKAFQNYEEAQLWLLEDEYEPLEGRLFSLEVRQSD
;
A
#
# COMPACT_ATOMS: atom_id res chain seq x y z
N MET A 1 16.76 33.73 -5.16
CA MET A 1 16.98 32.30 -4.84
C MET A 1 15.82 31.91 -3.94
N GLN A 2 14.79 31.27 -4.48
CA GLN A 2 13.62 30.88 -3.70
C GLN A 2 13.89 29.47 -3.16
N THR A 3 14.09 29.38 -1.85
CA THR A 3 14.10 28.12 -1.11
C THR A 3 12.65 27.69 -0.92
N THR A 4 12.17 26.78 -1.75
CA THR A 4 10.92 26.06 -1.49
C THR A 4 11.13 25.17 -0.27
N ASP A 5 10.49 25.55 0.84
CA ASP A 5 10.22 24.67 1.98
C ASP A 5 9.46 23.46 1.45
N THR A 6 10.18 22.37 1.21
CA THR A 6 9.59 21.06 0.99
C THR A 6 9.00 20.64 2.34
N THR A 7 7.77 21.06 2.61
CA THR A 7 6.92 20.39 3.59
C THR A 7 6.83 18.94 3.13
N GLN A 8 7.62 18.08 3.76
CA GLN A 8 7.46 16.64 3.71
C GLN A 8 6.07 16.36 4.25
N PHE A 9 5.10 16.28 3.33
CA PHE A 9 3.80 15.69 3.62
C PHE A 9 4.06 14.22 3.86
N LEU A 10 4.41 13.90 5.10
CA LEU A 10 4.32 12.56 5.63
C LEU A 10 2.86 12.16 5.43
N ALA A 11 2.62 11.19 4.54
CA ALA A 11 1.35 10.48 4.49
C ALA A 11 0.97 10.11 5.94
N PRO A 12 -0.32 10.19 6.30
CA PRO A 12 -0.75 10.04 7.68
C PRO A 12 -0.11 8.82 8.32
N ASP A 13 0.27 9.00 9.58
CA ASP A 13 1.00 8.09 10.46
C ASP A 13 0.20 6.81 10.81
N LEU A 14 -0.61 6.32 9.88
CA LEU A 14 -1.58 5.23 10.06
C LEU A 14 -0.89 3.88 10.25
N VAL A 15 0.39 3.77 9.84
CA VAL A 15 1.09 2.49 9.77
C VAL A 15 2.54 2.60 10.22
N LYS A 16 2.86 3.52 11.14
CA LYS A 16 4.14 3.42 11.82
C LYS A 16 4.07 2.27 12.82
N ASP A 17 4.79 1.21 12.46
CA ASP A 17 5.31 0.12 13.29
C ASP A 17 4.49 -1.18 13.43
N ASP A 18 3.24 -1.21 12.96
CA ASP A 18 2.38 -2.41 13.09
C ASP A 18 1.99 -3.12 11.79
N TRP A 19 2.65 -2.83 10.67
CA TRP A 19 2.47 -3.64 9.47
C TRP A 19 3.17 -5.00 9.56
N ASN A 20 2.57 -5.98 8.90
CA ASN A 20 3.04 -7.36 8.79
C ASN A 20 3.55 -7.66 7.38
N PHE A 21 2.78 -7.29 6.36
CA PHE A 21 3.15 -7.49 4.96
C PHE A 21 2.68 -6.36 4.06
N LEU A 22 3.35 -6.21 2.93
CA LEU A 22 2.98 -5.37 1.81
C LEU A 22 2.89 -6.24 0.55
N GLU A 23 1.81 -6.10 -0.19
CA GLU A 23 1.55 -6.76 -1.48
C GLU A 23 1.23 -5.70 -2.54
N VAL A 24 1.76 -5.88 -3.75
CA VAL A 24 1.49 -4.99 -4.88
C VAL A 24 0.42 -5.61 -5.75
N TRP A 25 -0.60 -4.82 -6.06
CA TRP A 25 -1.70 -5.19 -6.95
C TRP A 25 -1.62 -4.38 -8.22
N VAL A 26 -1.79 -5.00 -9.37
CA VAL A 26 -1.60 -4.39 -10.68
C VAL A 26 -2.85 -4.52 -11.54
N ASP A 27 -3.26 -3.40 -12.13
CA ASP A 27 -4.15 -3.39 -13.30
C ASP A 27 -3.25 -3.34 -14.55
N SER A 28 -3.17 -4.47 -15.25
CA SER A 28 -2.33 -4.64 -16.43
C SER A 28 -2.96 -4.09 -17.72
N MET A 29 -4.24 -3.67 -17.69
CA MET A 29 -4.94 -3.09 -18.84
C MET A 29 -4.57 -1.62 -19.04
N GLN A 30 -4.03 -0.95 -18.02
CA GLN A 30 -3.53 0.43 -18.10
C GLN A 30 -2.10 0.50 -18.66
N SER A 31 -1.75 1.64 -19.25
CA SER A 31 -0.39 1.90 -19.80
C SER A 31 0.16 3.25 -19.32
N PRO A 32 1.20 3.26 -18.45
CA PRO A 32 1.81 2.09 -17.81
C PRO A 32 0.80 1.35 -16.89
N PRO A 33 1.05 0.06 -16.55
CA PRO A 33 0.21 -0.66 -15.60
C PRO A 33 0.02 0.13 -14.31
N TYR A 34 -1.23 0.19 -13.83
CA TYR A 34 -1.55 0.92 -12.61
C TYR A 34 -1.35 0.03 -11.40
N ILE A 35 -0.90 0.59 -10.28
CA ILE A 35 -0.63 -0.19 -9.07
C ILE A 35 -1.36 0.37 -7.86
N LEU A 36 -1.85 -0.55 -7.04
CA LEU A 36 -2.29 -0.29 -5.69
C LEU A 36 -1.43 -1.10 -4.72
N LEU A 37 -1.31 -0.59 -3.50
CA LEU A 37 -0.59 -1.25 -2.43
C LEU A 37 -1.58 -1.78 -1.40
N LEU A 38 -1.54 -3.08 -1.15
CA LEU A 38 -2.26 -3.71 -0.06
C LEU A 38 -1.29 -3.91 1.11
N LEU A 39 -1.55 -3.21 2.21
CA LEU A 39 -0.77 -3.31 3.43
C LEU A 39 -1.58 -4.02 4.50
N GLY A 40 -1.09 -5.15 4.99
CA GLY A 40 -1.68 -5.86 6.11
C GLY A 40 -1.00 -5.49 7.42
N ASP A 41 -1.77 -5.25 8.47
CA ASP A 41 -1.27 -5.07 9.84
C ASP A 41 -1.16 -6.38 10.63
N LYS A 42 -0.58 -6.30 11.82
CA LYS A 42 -0.42 -7.43 12.75
C LYS A 42 -1.74 -7.88 13.39
N MET A 43 -2.82 -7.09 13.27
CA MET A 43 -4.16 -7.34 13.81
C MET A 43 -5.16 -7.77 12.73
N GLU A 44 -4.67 -8.28 11.60
CA GLU A 44 -5.45 -8.72 10.43
C GLU A 44 -6.10 -7.60 9.60
N GLY A 45 -6.00 -6.34 10.03
CA GLY A 45 -6.46 -5.19 9.27
C GLY A 45 -5.71 -5.06 7.94
N CYS A 46 -6.43 -4.66 6.89
CA CYS A 46 -5.88 -4.52 5.55
C CYS A 46 -6.23 -3.15 4.96
N TYR A 47 -5.25 -2.48 4.37
CA TYR A 47 -5.36 -1.10 3.91
C TYR A 47 -4.87 -0.98 2.47
N ILE A 48 -5.70 -0.42 1.59
CA ILE A 48 -5.35 -0.13 0.21
C ILE A 48 -4.84 1.30 0.10
N PHE A 49 -3.63 1.47 -0.42
CA PHE A 49 -3.03 2.76 -0.70
C PHE A 49 -2.81 2.98 -2.19
N ASP A 50 -2.95 4.23 -2.61
CA ASP A 50 -2.68 4.68 -3.96
C ASP A 50 -1.36 5.47 -4.03
N PRO A 51 -0.28 4.90 -4.62
CA PRO A 51 0.99 5.60 -4.76
C PRO A 51 0.93 6.85 -5.63
N SER A 52 0.02 6.91 -6.62
CA SER A 52 -0.12 8.05 -7.52
C SER A 52 -0.76 9.25 -6.80
N GLU A 53 -1.62 8.98 -5.82
CA GLU A 53 -2.28 9.98 -4.98
C GLU A 53 -1.52 10.24 -3.66
N ARG A 54 -0.18 10.27 -3.72
CA ARG A 54 0.71 10.52 -2.56
C ARG A 54 0.52 9.51 -1.42
N TYR A 55 0.29 8.24 -1.76
CA TYR A 55 0.02 7.17 -0.80
C TYR A 55 -1.21 7.48 0.06
N SER A 56 -2.27 8.00 -0.56
CA SER A 56 -3.56 8.19 0.09
C SER A 56 -4.19 6.83 0.43
N LEU A 57 -4.93 6.76 1.54
CA LEU A 57 -5.72 5.58 1.89
C LEU A 57 -6.97 5.57 1.00
N VAL A 58 -7.07 4.57 0.12
CA VAL A 58 -8.25 4.35 -0.75
C VAL A 58 -9.35 3.67 0.05
N LYS A 59 -9.01 2.62 0.79
CA LYS A 59 -9.98 1.80 1.53
C LYS A 59 -9.32 0.99 2.64
N ALA A 60 -10.10 0.66 3.67
CA ALA A 60 -9.67 -0.20 4.78
C ALA A 60 -10.66 -1.36 4.97
N PHE A 61 -10.13 -2.50 5.37
CA PHE A 61 -10.83 -3.78 5.53
C PHE A 61 -10.44 -4.45 6.84
N GLN A 62 -11.31 -5.32 7.34
CA GLN A 62 -11.07 -6.05 8.59
C GLN A 62 -10.21 -7.31 8.39
N ASN A 63 -10.06 -7.77 7.15
CA ASN A 63 -9.28 -8.96 6.81
C ASN A 63 -8.80 -8.89 5.36
N TYR A 64 -7.86 -9.79 5.02
CA TYR A 64 -7.26 -9.89 3.69
C TYR A 64 -8.26 -10.34 2.61
N GLU A 65 -9.18 -11.24 2.93
CA GLU A 65 -10.13 -11.80 1.95
C GLU A 65 -11.05 -10.71 1.38
N GLU A 66 -11.57 -9.83 2.24
CA GLU A 66 -12.39 -8.69 1.81
C GLU A 66 -11.62 -7.71 0.92
N ALA A 67 -10.36 -7.43 1.28
CA ALA A 67 -9.51 -6.53 0.50
C ALA A 67 -9.17 -7.13 -0.87
N GLN A 68 -8.85 -8.43 -0.90
CA GLN A 68 -8.59 -9.18 -2.13
C GLN A 68 -9.82 -9.21 -3.04
N LEU A 69 -11.01 -9.51 -2.51
CA LEU A 69 -12.24 -9.53 -3.29
C LEU A 69 -12.51 -8.17 -3.93
N TRP A 70 -12.34 -7.08 -3.18
CA TRP A 70 -12.53 -5.73 -3.70
C TRP A 70 -11.53 -5.36 -4.83
N LEU A 71 -10.28 -5.81 -4.72
CA LEU A 71 -9.27 -5.59 -5.77
C LEU A 71 -9.60 -6.40 -7.04
N LEU A 72 -10.03 -7.65 -6.87
CA LEU A 72 -10.42 -8.52 -7.98
C LEU A 72 -11.69 -8.04 -8.69
N GLU A 73 -12.61 -7.37 -7.98
CA GLU A 73 -13.79 -6.74 -8.58
C GLU A 73 -13.43 -5.68 -9.63
N ASP A 74 -12.32 -4.97 -9.41
CA ASP A 74 -11.79 -3.93 -10.32
C ASP A 74 -10.66 -4.46 -11.24
N GLU A 75 -10.58 -5.78 -11.43
CA GLU A 75 -9.63 -6.47 -12.34
C GLU A 75 -8.14 -6.32 -11.95
N TYR A 76 -7.83 -5.90 -10.72
CA TYR A 76 -6.45 -5.92 -10.23
C TYR A 76 -6.02 -7.35 -9.93
N GLU A 77 -4.77 -7.67 -10.25
CA GLU A 77 -4.13 -8.95 -9.95
C GLU A 77 -2.95 -8.75 -8.99
N PRO A 78 -2.67 -9.68 -8.06
CA PRO A 78 -1.50 -9.57 -7.21
C PRO A 78 -0.24 -9.87 -8.01
N LEU A 79 0.78 -9.02 -7.86
CA LEU A 79 2.13 -9.38 -8.30
C LEU A 79 2.71 -10.46 -7.37
N GLU A 80 3.56 -11.32 -7.92
CA GLU A 80 4.13 -12.45 -7.18
C GLU A 80 5.00 -11.96 -6.01
N GLY A 81 4.62 -12.40 -4.80
CA GLY A 81 5.39 -12.17 -3.58
C GLY A 81 4.81 -11.12 -2.65
N ARG A 82 5.32 -11.12 -1.42
CA ARG A 82 5.02 -10.11 -0.39
C ARG A 82 6.33 -9.64 0.21
N LEU A 83 6.40 -8.36 0.54
CA LEU A 83 7.43 -7.84 1.43
C LEU A 83 6.92 -7.98 2.86
N PHE A 84 7.66 -8.64 3.73
CA PHE A 84 7.31 -8.75 5.15
C PHE A 84 8.08 -7.73 5.98
N SER A 85 7.47 -7.23 7.07
CA SER A 85 8.11 -6.24 7.93
C SER A 85 9.40 -6.73 8.58
N LEU A 86 9.54 -8.04 8.78
CA LEU A 86 10.76 -8.68 9.29
C LEU A 86 11.93 -8.67 8.29
N GLU A 87 11.66 -8.52 7.00
CA GLU A 87 12.69 -8.51 5.94
C GLU A 87 13.29 -7.12 5.73
N VAL A 88 12.55 -6.08 6.12
CA VAL A 88 13.00 -4.70 6.08
C VAL A 88 13.91 -4.45 7.30
N ARG A 89 15.20 -4.77 7.15
CA ARG A 89 16.21 -4.45 8.16
C ARG A 89 16.23 -2.93 8.37
N GLN A 90 16.05 -2.51 9.63
CA GLN A 90 16.38 -1.15 10.06
C GLN A 90 17.85 -0.92 9.68
N SER A 91 18.08 0.04 8.79
CA SER A 91 19.44 0.47 8.50
C SER A 91 19.93 1.20 9.75
N ASP A 92 20.85 0.58 10.49
CA ASP A 92 21.58 1.18 11.62
C ASP A 92 22.38 2.42 11.17
#